data_AF-A0A3D2S5K7-F1
#
_entry.id   AF-A0A3D2S5K7-F1
#
_cell.length_a   1.000
_cell.length_b   1.000
_cell.length_c   1.000
_cell.angle_alpha   90.00
_cell.angle_beta   90.00
_cell.angle_gamma   90.00
#
_symmetry.space_group_name_H-M   'P 1'
#
loop_
_entity.id
_entity.type
_entity.pdbx_description
1 polymer ?
#
loop_
_entity_poly.entity_id
_entity_poly.type
_entity_poly.pdbx_seq_one_letter_code
_entity_poly.pdbx_strand_id
1 'polypeptide(L)'
;ILVCRTEYPLNKEIRRKLALFCNVNINAVIEAIDVDTIYDVPLSLLKEGLDDIVLSKLRLPKNGEPDLTTWKEFLSRLKNPTRTVRVGLVGKYVELQDAYKSILESFIHAGAANECKVDVVSIQSDHITSENVHDKLKDLNGVLVAPGFG
;
A
#
# COMPACT_ATOMS: atom_id res chain seq x y z
N ILE A 1 -18.21 -3.77 14.74
CA ILE A 1 -17.83 -2.68 13.81
C ILE A 1 -17.88 -3.30 12.43
N LEU A 2 -18.45 -2.62 11.44
CA LEU A 2 -18.41 -3.05 10.04
C LEU A 2 -17.42 -2.16 9.30
N VAL A 3 -16.43 -2.78 8.66
CA VAL A 3 -15.52 -2.10 7.74
C VAL A 3 -15.93 -2.55 6.35
N CYS A 4 -16.60 -1.66 5.62
CA CYS A 4 -17.23 -1.95 4.35
C CYS A 4 -16.30 -1.51 3.23
N ARG A 5 -15.65 -2.46 2.55
CA ARG A 5 -14.85 -2.15 1.37
C ARG A 5 -15.74 -1.72 0.21
N THR A 6 -15.42 -0.59 -0.42
CA THR A 6 -16.22 -0.05 -1.52
C THR A 6 -15.40 0.60 -2.63
N GLU A 7 -15.90 0.53 -3.86
CA GLU A 7 -15.36 1.31 -4.99
C GLU A 7 -15.98 2.72 -5.05
N TYR A 8 -17.17 2.89 -4.47
CA TYR A 8 -17.93 4.15 -4.45
C TYR A 8 -18.31 4.57 -3.02
N PRO A 9 -18.58 5.87 -2.78
CA PRO A 9 -19.00 6.35 -1.46
C PRO A 9 -20.30 5.72 -0.95
N LEU A 10 -20.32 5.34 0.32
CA LEU A 10 -21.49 4.85 1.05
C LEU A 10 -22.34 6.01 1.51
N ASN A 11 -23.47 6.22 0.81
CA ASN A 11 -24.45 7.20 1.24
C ASN A 11 -25.10 6.84 2.59
N LYS A 12 -25.74 7.83 3.22
CA LYS A 12 -26.36 7.69 4.55
C LYS A 12 -27.45 6.62 4.61
N GLU A 13 -28.17 6.38 3.51
CA GLU A 13 -29.24 5.39 3.48
C GLU A 13 -28.69 3.96 3.54
N ILE A 14 -27.66 3.67 2.74
CA ILE A 14 -26.97 2.37 2.76
C ILE A 14 -26.38 2.11 4.15
N ARG A 15 -25.72 3.12 4.74
CA ARG A 15 -25.17 3.02 6.11
C ARG A 15 -26.24 2.68 7.14
N ARG A 16 -27.44 3.30 7.06
CA ARG A 16 -28.58 2.96 7.95
C ARG A 16 -29.06 1.53 7.77
N LYS A 17 -29.19 1.06 6.52
CA LYS A 17 -29.62 -0.32 6.22
C LYS A 17 -28.62 -1.34 6.77
N LEU A 18 -27.32 -1.14 6.53
CA LEU A 18 -26.26 -1.98 7.08
C LEU A 18 -26.30 -2.01 8.62
N ALA A 19 -26.42 -0.84 9.25
CA ALA A 19 -26.53 -0.73 10.70
C ALA A 19 -27.71 -1.54 11.26
N LEU A 20 -28.88 -1.41 10.64
CA LEU A 20 -30.10 -2.12 11.03
C LEU A 20 -29.96 -3.65 10.84
N PHE A 21 -29.55 -4.11 9.65
CA PHE A 21 -29.51 -5.54 9.33
C PHE A 21 -28.39 -6.29 10.06
N CYS A 22 -27.28 -5.62 10.35
CA CYS A 22 -26.17 -6.22 11.07
C CYS A 22 -26.20 -5.93 12.58
N ASN A 23 -27.23 -5.23 13.07
CA ASN A 23 -27.39 -4.85 14.48
C ASN A 23 -26.15 -4.14 15.06
N VAL A 24 -25.64 -3.15 14.34
CA VAL A 24 -24.53 -2.29 14.79
C VAL A 24 -24.98 -0.84 14.86
N ASN A 25 -24.34 -0.03 15.71
CA ASN A 25 -24.55 1.41 15.70
C ASN A 25 -24.17 1.97 14.30
N ILE A 26 -24.96 2.93 13.78
CA ILE A 26 -24.70 3.56 12.49
C ILE A 26 -23.29 4.17 12.38
N ASN A 27 -22.77 4.73 13.47
CA ASN A 27 -21.43 5.27 13.50
C ASN A 27 -20.38 4.16 13.36
N ALA A 28 -20.70 2.91 13.73
CA ALA A 28 -19.82 1.75 13.58
C ALA A 28 -19.89 1.09 12.19
N VAL A 29 -20.49 1.76 11.19
CA VAL A 29 -20.44 1.40 9.76
C VAL A 29 -19.42 2.30 9.07
N ILE A 30 -18.22 1.76 8.87
CA ILE A 30 -17.03 2.45 8.39
C ILE A 30 -16.86 2.17 6.90
N GLU A 31 -16.71 3.22 6.10
CA GLU A 31 -16.37 3.09 4.70
C GLU A 31 -14.86 2.86 4.53
N ALA A 32 -14.51 1.77 3.86
CA ALA A 32 -13.15 1.50 3.41
C ALA A 32 -13.13 1.61 1.89
N ILE A 33 -13.25 2.84 1.40
CA ILE A 33 -13.21 3.12 -0.03
C ILE A 33 -11.82 2.76 -0.59
N ASP A 34 -11.78 2.28 -1.84
CA ASP A 34 -10.52 2.05 -2.54
C ASP A 34 -9.69 3.35 -2.59
N VAL A 35 -8.40 3.21 -2.33
CA VAL A 35 -7.42 4.31 -2.28
C VAL A 35 -6.23 4.00 -3.19
N ASP A 36 -5.55 5.05 -3.64
CA ASP A 36 -4.46 4.94 -4.62
C ASP A 36 -3.28 4.09 -4.13
N THR A 37 -3.05 4.06 -2.82
CA THR A 37 -2.01 3.24 -2.22
C THR A 37 -2.40 2.72 -0.85
N ILE A 38 -1.85 1.57 -0.46
CA ILE A 38 -2.06 0.96 0.87
C ILE A 38 -1.72 1.93 2.01
N TYR A 39 -0.81 2.88 1.76
CA TYR A 39 -0.39 3.88 2.74
C TYR A 39 -1.43 4.98 3.00
N ASP A 40 -2.44 5.14 2.14
CA ASP A 40 -3.56 6.05 2.36
C ASP A 40 -4.63 5.44 3.28
N VAL A 41 -4.66 4.11 3.43
CA VAL A 41 -5.67 3.38 4.22
C VAL A 41 -5.75 3.92 5.66
N PRO A 42 -4.64 4.12 6.40
CA PRO A 42 -4.72 4.68 7.76
C PRO A 42 -5.39 6.06 7.82
N LEU A 43 -5.12 6.93 6.85
CA LEU A 43 -5.74 8.27 6.78
C LEU A 43 -7.23 8.20 6.43
N SER A 44 -7.59 7.30 5.52
CA SER A 44 -8.98 7.06 5.12
C SER A 44 -9.81 6.55 6.31
N LEU A 45 -9.28 5.56 7.04
CA LEU A 45 -9.95 4.98 8.22
C LEU A 45 -10.02 5.95 9.40
N LEU A 46 -8.99 6.78 9.61
CA LEU A 46 -9.02 7.85 10.61
C LEU A 46 -10.12 8.87 10.29
N LYS A 47 -10.27 9.27 9.02
CA LYS A 47 -11.33 10.18 8.59
C LYS A 47 -12.73 9.63 8.86
N GLU A 48 -12.90 8.30 8.79
CA GLU A 48 -14.14 7.61 9.11
C GLU A 48 -14.33 7.35 10.63
N GLY A 49 -13.37 7.73 11.47
CA GLY A 49 -13.45 7.64 12.93
C GLY A 49 -13.38 6.21 13.47
N LEU A 50 -12.75 5.28 12.72
CA LEU A 50 -12.64 3.88 13.13
C LEU A 50 -11.92 3.75 14.47
N ASP A 51 -10.84 4.49 14.67
CA ASP A 51 -10.03 4.52 15.88
C ASP A 51 -10.85 4.95 17.10
N ASP A 52 -11.64 6.02 16.98
CA ASP A 52 -12.53 6.50 18.04
C ASP A 52 -13.53 5.44 18.50
N ILE A 53 -14.11 4.72 17.53
CA ILE A 53 -15.11 3.69 17.80
C ILE A 53 -14.46 2.46 18.45
N VAL A 54 -13.24 2.10 18.03
CA VAL A 54 -12.47 1.01 18.64
C VAL A 54 -12.12 1.37 20.08
N LEU A 55 -11.56 2.56 20.34
CA LEU A 55 -11.20 3.03 21.69
C LEU A 55 -12.42 3.06 22.61
N SER A 56 -13.53 3.63 22.13
CA SER A 56 -14.79 3.69 22.88
C SER A 56 -15.31 2.29 23.25
N LYS A 57 -15.32 1.35 22.30
CA LYS A 57 -15.80 -0.03 22.54
C LYS A 57 -14.90 -0.81 23.49
N LEU A 58 -13.60 -0.57 23.46
CA LEU A 58 -12.62 -1.19 24.36
C LEU A 58 -12.49 -0.46 25.70
N ARG A 59 -13.19 0.67 25.90
CA ARG A 59 -13.09 1.53 27.08
C ARG A 59 -11.66 2.02 27.34
N LEU A 60 -10.92 2.28 26.27
CA LEU A 60 -9.57 2.84 26.34
C LEU A 60 -9.63 4.37 26.32
N PRO A 61 -8.73 5.06 27.05
CA PRO A 61 -8.67 6.52 27.02
C PRO A 61 -8.23 7.02 25.63
N LYS A 62 -8.89 8.08 25.13
CA LYS A 62 -8.43 8.83 23.96
C LYS A 62 -7.50 9.94 24.42
N ASN A 63 -6.21 9.83 24.11
CA ASN A 63 -5.18 10.80 24.50
C ASN A 63 -4.99 11.92 23.45
N GLY A 64 -6.08 12.37 22.82
CA GLY A 64 -6.05 13.31 21.71
C GLY A 64 -6.05 12.66 20.34
N GLU A 65 -5.74 13.45 19.31
CA GLU A 65 -5.61 12.98 17.92
C GLU A 65 -4.25 12.30 17.70
N PRO A 66 -4.17 11.24 16.89
CA PRO A 66 -2.89 10.60 16.59
C PRO A 66 -1.96 11.55 15.82
N ASP A 67 -0.71 11.66 16.26
CA ASP A 67 0.32 12.36 15.50
C ASP A 67 0.72 11.52 14.28
N LEU A 68 0.35 12.00 13.10
CA LEU A 68 0.63 11.38 11.82
C LEU A 68 1.58 12.21 10.96
N THR A 69 2.37 13.10 11.57
CA THR A 69 3.27 14.01 10.85
C THR A 69 4.24 13.24 9.95
N THR A 70 4.95 12.25 10.49
CA THR A 70 5.88 11.39 9.72
C THR A 70 5.18 10.61 8.61
N TRP A 71 3.94 10.16 8.85
CA TRP A 71 3.18 9.40 7.86
C TRP A 71 2.74 10.26 6.68
N LYS A 72 2.26 11.48 6.98
CA LYS A 72 1.87 12.47 5.96
C LYS A 72 3.08 12.94 5.15
N GLU A 73 4.23 13.11 5.79
CA GLU A 73 5.48 13.43 5.10
C GLU A 73 5.92 12.29 4.16
N PHE A 74 5.90 11.05 4.63
CA PHE A 74 6.16 9.87 3.80
C PHE A 74 5.25 9.83 2.56
N LEU A 75 3.93 9.99 2.76
CA LEU A 75 2.95 10.00 1.66
C LEU A 75 3.19 11.16 0.69
N SER A 76 3.58 12.34 1.20
CA SER A 76 3.90 13.49 0.36
C SER A 76 5.07 13.18 -0.58
N ARG A 77 6.16 12.61 -0.05
CA ARG A 77 7.33 12.22 -0.85
C ARG A 77 7.03 11.07 -1.81
N LEU A 78 6.21 10.11 -1.38
CA LEU A 78 5.78 8.98 -2.20
C LEU A 78 4.97 9.46 -3.43
N LYS A 79 4.04 10.39 -3.23
CA LYS A 79 3.15 10.90 -4.29
C LYS A 79 3.81 11.95 -5.18
N ASN A 80 4.87 12.60 -4.71
CA ASN A 80 5.56 13.69 -5.43
C ASN A 80 7.07 13.40 -5.59
N PRO A 81 7.48 12.34 -6.29
CA PRO A 81 8.89 12.05 -6.52
C PRO A 81 9.51 13.08 -7.46
N THR A 82 10.76 13.46 -7.22
CA THR A 82 11.52 14.43 -8.04
C THR A 82 12.31 13.78 -9.17
N ARG A 83 12.50 12.45 -9.10
CA ARG A 83 13.26 11.65 -10.07
C ARG A 83 12.76 10.22 -10.12
N THR A 84 13.11 9.51 -11.18
CA THR A 84 12.78 8.09 -11.37
C THR A 84 14.04 7.29 -11.64
N VAL A 85 14.17 6.11 -11.03
CA VAL A 85 15.21 5.11 -11.33
C VAL A 85 14.57 3.80 -11.73
N ARG A 86 15.14 3.10 -12.71
CA ARG A 86 14.68 1.80 -13.17
C ARG A 86 15.52 0.71 -12.54
N VAL A 87 14.90 -0.21 -11.82
CA VAL A 87 15.60 -1.32 -11.15
C VAL A 87 15.04 -2.64 -11.66
N GLY A 88 15.92 -3.50 -12.17
CA GLY A 88 15.54 -4.86 -12.56
C GLY A 88 15.45 -5.76 -11.34
N LEU A 89 14.28 -6.37 -11.11
CA LEU A 89 14.11 -7.44 -10.13
C LEU A 89 14.20 -8.79 -10.86
N VAL A 90 15.36 -9.43 -10.77
CA VAL A 90 15.60 -10.73 -11.41
C VAL A 90 15.18 -11.84 -10.46
N GLY A 91 14.22 -12.68 -10.85
CA GLY A 91 13.73 -13.76 -9.99
C GLY A 91 13.10 -14.91 -10.76
N LYS A 92 12.94 -16.05 -10.08
CA LYS A 92 12.34 -17.28 -10.63
C LYS A 92 10.83 -17.15 -10.81
N TYR A 93 10.14 -16.63 -9.79
CA TYR A 93 8.67 -16.54 -9.72
C TYR A 93 8.13 -15.12 -9.96
N VAL A 94 8.59 -14.43 -11.01
CA VAL A 94 8.16 -13.04 -11.27
C VAL A 94 6.68 -12.88 -11.65
N GLU A 95 6.04 -13.96 -12.11
CA GLU A 95 4.61 -13.97 -12.41
C GLU A 95 3.75 -13.94 -11.13
N LEU A 96 4.31 -14.41 -10.02
CA LEU A 96 3.66 -14.33 -8.71
C LEU A 96 4.11 -13.05 -8.00
N GLN A 97 3.33 -11.99 -8.16
CA GLN A 97 3.59 -10.68 -7.54
C GLN A 97 3.85 -10.77 -6.03
N ASP A 98 3.19 -11.70 -5.35
CA ASP A 98 3.33 -11.91 -3.91
C ASP A 98 4.68 -12.53 -3.49
N ALA A 99 5.36 -13.24 -4.40
CA ALA A 99 6.64 -13.88 -4.10
C ALA A 99 7.73 -12.89 -3.67
N TYR A 100 7.63 -11.65 -4.14
CA TYR A 100 8.60 -10.59 -3.86
C TYR A 100 7.98 -9.37 -3.19
N LYS A 101 6.79 -9.51 -2.58
CA LYS A 101 6.05 -8.37 -1.99
C LYS A 101 6.91 -7.54 -1.05
N SER A 102 7.64 -8.18 -0.12
CA SER A 102 8.51 -7.46 0.82
C SER A 102 9.63 -6.68 0.13
N ILE A 103 10.18 -7.21 -0.97
CA ILE A 103 11.22 -6.53 -1.76
C ILE A 103 10.61 -5.32 -2.48
N LEU A 104 9.45 -5.50 -3.12
CA LEU A 104 8.74 -4.42 -3.81
C LEU A 104 8.37 -3.28 -2.84
N GLU A 105 7.86 -3.58 -1.65
CA GLU A 105 7.55 -2.57 -0.64
C GLU A 105 8.82 -1.87 -0.12
N SER A 106 9.93 -2.59 0.02
CA SER A 106 11.21 -1.97 0.41
C SER A 106 11.69 -0.92 -0.60
N PHE A 107 11.46 -1.13 -1.90
CA PHE A 107 11.75 -0.14 -2.93
C PHE A 107 10.84 1.08 -2.83
N ILE A 108 9.57 0.89 -2.50
CA ILE A 108 8.63 2.00 -2.28
C ILE A 108 9.09 2.85 -1.09
N HIS A 109 9.46 2.21 0.03
CA HIS A 109 9.96 2.89 1.21
C HIS A 109 11.27 3.66 0.94
N ALA A 110 12.23 3.00 0.31
CA ALA A 110 13.50 3.61 -0.07
C ALA A 110 13.29 4.77 -1.06
N GLY A 111 12.38 4.60 -2.01
CA GLY A 111 12.00 5.62 -2.98
C GLY A 111 11.44 6.87 -2.30
N ALA A 112 10.43 6.70 -1.44
CA ALA A 112 9.84 7.81 -0.69
C ALA A 112 10.87 8.52 0.21
N ALA A 113 11.75 7.78 0.88
CA ALA A 113 12.82 8.37 1.70
C ALA A 113 13.78 9.25 0.87
N ASN A 114 13.98 8.92 -0.40
CA ASN A 114 14.88 9.59 -1.34
C ASN A 114 14.17 10.52 -2.35
N GLU A 115 12.87 10.79 -2.14
CA GLU A 115 12.01 11.52 -3.08
C GLU A 115 12.15 11.03 -4.53
N CYS A 116 12.21 9.71 -4.69
CA CYS A 116 12.50 9.03 -5.94
C CYS A 116 11.48 7.93 -6.21
N LYS A 117 10.96 7.88 -7.43
CA LYS A 117 10.17 6.73 -7.88
C LYS A 117 11.11 5.61 -8.30
N VAL A 118 10.95 4.43 -7.69
CA VAL A 118 11.61 3.21 -8.16
C VAL A 118 10.66 2.49 -9.12
N ASP A 119 11.00 2.50 -10.41
CA ASP A 119 10.31 1.74 -11.46
C ASP A 119 10.92 0.34 -11.51
N VAL A 120 10.22 -0.64 -10.92
CA VAL A 120 10.70 -2.02 -10.84
C VAL A 120 10.31 -2.78 -12.10
N VAL A 121 11.31 -3.28 -12.82
CA VAL A 121 11.14 -4.14 -13.99
C VAL A 121 11.36 -5.59 -13.55
N SER A 122 10.29 -6.38 -13.49
CA SER A 122 10.41 -7.80 -13.17
C SER A 122 11.01 -8.58 -14.33
N ILE A 123 12.06 -9.35 -14.07
CA ILE A 123 12.79 -10.13 -15.07
C ILE A 123 12.86 -11.58 -14.62
N GLN A 124 12.34 -12.47 -15.46
CA GLN A 124 12.38 -13.91 -15.20
C GLN A 124 13.81 -14.41 -15.38
N SER A 125 14.38 -15.01 -14.33
CA SER A 125 15.76 -15.49 -14.32
C SER A 125 16.04 -16.49 -15.44
N ASP A 126 15.10 -17.39 -15.72
CA ASP A 126 15.25 -18.49 -16.67
C ASP A 126 15.33 -18.00 -18.14
N HIS A 127 14.94 -16.75 -18.38
CA HIS A 127 15.00 -16.12 -19.69
C HIS A 127 16.24 -15.25 -19.89
N ILE A 128 17.18 -15.23 -18.92
CA ILE A 128 18.46 -14.54 -19.05
C ILE A 128 19.51 -15.54 -19.52
N THR A 129 20.20 -15.19 -20.61
CA THR A 129 21.33 -15.95 -21.15
C THR A 129 22.52 -15.02 -21.38
N SER A 130 23.72 -15.59 -21.55
CA SER A 130 24.94 -14.82 -21.83
C SER A 130 24.82 -13.94 -23.08
N GLU A 131 24.00 -14.35 -24.04
CA GLU A 131 23.81 -13.66 -25.32
C GLU A 131 22.81 -12.49 -25.20
N ASN A 132 21.82 -12.58 -24.29
CA ASN A 132 20.73 -11.59 -24.21
C ASN A 132 20.81 -10.65 -22.99
N VAL A 133 21.69 -10.95 -22.01
CA VAL A 133 21.79 -10.22 -20.74
C VAL A 133 22.07 -8.73 -20.95
N HIS A 134 22.91 -8.39 -21.92
CA HIS A 134 23.24 -6.99 -22.21
C HIS A 134 22.01 -6.21 -22.65
N ASP A 135 21.24 -6.76 -23.60
CA ASP A 135 20.03 -6.11 -24.10
C ASP A 135 18.92 -6.04 -23.06
N LYS A 136 18.78 -7.05 -22.20
CA LYS A 136 17.76 -7.07 -21.15
C LYS A 136 18.02 -6.08 -20.02
N LEU A 137 19.30 -5.77 -19.75
CA LEU A 137 19.68 -4.93 -18.61
C LEU A 137 20.13 -3.51 -18.97
N LYS A 138 20.33 -3.20 -20.27
CA LYS A 138 20.94 -1.92 -20.71
C LYS A 138 20.23 -0.65 -20.22
N ASP A 139 18.90 -0.68 -20.07
CA ASP A 139 18.10 0.49 -19.70
C ASP A 139 17.85 0.59 -18.18
N LEU A 140 18.49 -0.27 -17.39
CA LEU A 140 18.33 -0.31 -15.94
C LEU A 140 19.44 0.49 -15.25
N ASN A 141 19.07 1.17 -14.16
CA ASN A 141 20.01 1.85 -13.27
C ASN A 141 20.55 0.95 -12.17
N GLY A 142 19.90 -0.19 -11.91
CA GLY A 142 20.33 -1.17 -10.93
C GLY A 142 19.64 -2.52 -11.14
N VAL A 143 20.22 -3.56 -10.54
CA VAL A 143 19.69 -4.92 -10.60
C VAL A 143 19.70 -5.51 -9.21
N LEU A 144 18.56 -6.07 -8.78
CA LEU A 144 18.43 -6.89 -7.60
C LEU A 144 18.14 -8.33 -8.04
N VAL A 145 19.05 -9.24 -7.69
CA VAL A 145 18.84 -10.68 -7.89
C VAL A 145 18.12 -11.21 -6.66
N ALA A 146 16.86 -11.60 -6.83
CA ALA A 146 16.04 -12.13 -5.77
C ALA A 146 16.46 -13.56 -5.41
N PRO A 147 16.29 -13.98 -4.15
CA PRO A 147 16.57 -15.36 -3.75
C PRO A 147 15.61 -16.32 -4.49
N GLY A 148 16.16 -17.41 -5.04
CA GLY A 148 15.39 -18.52 -5.58
C GLY A 148 15.32 -19.64 -4.55
N PHE A 149 14.13 -19.97 -4.06
CA PHE A 149 13.94 -21.16 -3.25
C PHE A 149 13.72 -22.38 -4.17
N GLY A 150 14.48 -23.46 -3.93
CA GLY A 150 14.50 -24.68 -4.76
C GLY A 150 15.57 -24.63 -5.83
#